data_AF-A0A1G0BG53-F1
#
_entry.id   AF-A0A1G0BG53-F1
#
_cell.length_a   1.000
_cell.length_b   1.000
_cell.length_c   1.000
_cell.angle_alpha   90.00
_cell.angle_beta   90.00
_cell.angle_gamma   90.00
#
_symmetry.space_group_name_H-M   'P 1'
#
loop_
_entity.id
_entity.type
_entity.pdbx_description
1 polymer ?
#
loop_
_entity_poly.entity_id
_entity_poly.type
_entity_poly.pdbx_seq_one_letter_code
_entity_poly.pdbx_strand_id
1 'polypeptide(L)'
;MKSIFIALISLTIFSCKNSNPISTEDESHMELHKEMDKVDAEYVKFEKQLISLYTYSEKNPEKAILKIDSLLIAFKREKDNYKSQIKESVETQLHYFKAELLYQLSRYSESIKELEFDDFIYGDEAAGLAANYIKLKDNEKAKLYINKIGKGFYIYDYALGNYYESIGEKMQAQKVYDSIKKNKRVKHYAYYKLAVNRLEELEKSNPKLLNEIYFPPGNPSFEIADSDNENRTKIFDLMDKLPENKNRTEIRIVESPQENDKNYYWIRVKTESDKTFNYYIYRETFEIKFLDTIKNNLMTLEEWRKNK
;
A
#
# COMPACT_ATOMS: atom_id res chain seq x y z
N MET A 1 10.38 1.88 34.27
CA MET A 1 11.45 0.98 33.80
C MET A 1 12.22 1.68 32.70
N LYS A 2 13.19 2.48 33.12
CA LYS A 2 14.21 3.12 32.27
C LYS A 2 15.50 2.39 32.63
N SER A 3 16.24 1.86 31.64
CA SER A 3 17.63 1.33 31.69
C SER A 3 17.81 -0.07 31.07
N ILE A 4 17.41 -0.27 29.80
CA ILE A 4 17.90 -1.40 28.98
C ILE A 4 18.40 -0.92 27.61
N PHE A 5 18.77 0.35 27.47
CA PHE A 5 19.26 0.92 26.19
C PHE A 5 20.77 1.19 26.14
N ILE A 6 21.54 0.68 27.10
CA ILE A 6 23.00 0.89 27.17
C ILE A 6 23.69 -0.44 27.50
N ALA A 7 23.57 -1.42 26.61
CA ALA A 7 24.37 -2.65 26.70
C ALA A 7 24.81 -3.20 25.33
N LEU A 8 24.41 -2.58 24.21
CA LEU A 8 24.79 -3.00 22.86
C LEU A 8 25.94 -2.18 22.24
N ILE A 9 26.44 -1.15 22.93
CA ILE A 9 27.54 -0.29 22.42
C ILE A 9 28.88 -0.60 23.13
N SER A 10 28.90 -1.44 24.18
CA SER A 10 30.08 -1.62 25.03
C SER A 10 30.91 -2.89 24.75
N LEU A 11 30.52 -3.73 23.78
CA LEU A 11 31.20 -5.01 23.49
C LEU A 11 32.23 -4.95 22.35
N THR A 12 32.57 -3.78 21.82
CA THR A 12 33.52 -3.63 20.71
C THR A 12 34.94 -3.21 21.10
N ILE A 13 35.31 -3.14 22.38
CA ILE A 13 36.61 -2.53 22.78
C ILE A 13 37.66 -3.52 23.33
N PHE A 14 37.39 -4.83 23.47
CA PHE A 14 38.44 -5.77 23.88
C PHE A 14 38.45 -7.09 23.10
N SER A 15 38.93 -7.04 21.86
CA SER A 15 39.65 -8.16 21.25
C SER A 15 40.67 -7.63 20.23
N CYS A 16 41.92 -7.55 20.66
CA CYS A 16 43.05 -7.12 19.83
C CYS A 16 43.52 -8.24 18.87
N LYS A 17 44.06 -7.81 17.72
CA LYS A 17 44.86 -8.53 16.72
C LYS A 17 44.11 -9.29 15.62
N ASN A 18 43.50 -8.52 14.72
CA ASN A 18 43.83 -8.55 13.29
C ASN A 18 43.34 -7.23 12.69
N SER A 19 44.26 -6.35 12.31
CA SER A 19 43.92 -5.11 11.62
C SER A 19 43.58 -5.44 10.16
N ASN A 20 42.35 -5.93 9.93
CA ASN A 20 41.74 -5.78 8.63
C ASN A 20 41.57 -4.27 8.37
N PRO A 21 41.79 -3.80 7.13
CA PRO A 21 41.56 -2.39 6.81
C PRO A 21 40.12 -2.05 7.17
N ILE A 22 39.94 -0.95 7.89
CA ILE A 22 38.63 -0.39 8.21
C ILE A 22 37.95 -0.14 6.86
N SER A 23 36.91 -0.93 6.55
CA SER A 23 36.09 -0.70 5.36
C SER A 23 35.58 0.73 5.42
N THR A 24 35.67 1.43 4.31
CA THR A 24 35.04 2.76 4.20
C THR A 24 33.54 2.64 4.49
N GLU A 25 32.91 3.71 4.99
CA GLU A 25 31.46 3.73 5.25
C GLU A 25 30.66 3.33 4.00
N ASP A 26 31.16 3.68 2.82
CA ASP A 26 30.59 3.29 1.53
C ASP A 26 30.66 1.76 1.29
N GLU A 27 31.77 1.11 1.65
CA GLU A 27 31.94 -0.34 1.50
C GLU A 27 31.03 -1.12 2.45
N SER A 28 30.90 -0.67 3.70
CA SER A 28 30.00 -1.31 4.68
C SER A 28 28.53 -1.10 4.31
N HIS A 29 28.17 0.08 3.79
CA HIS A 29 26.83 0.35 3.26
C HIS A 29 26.50 -0.52 2.03
N MET A 30 27.46 -0.72 1.13
CA MET A 30 27.30 -1.63 -0.01
C MET A 30 27.16 -3.10 0.41
N GLU A 31 27.83 -3.52 1.48
CA GLU A 31 27.69 -4.87 2.02
C GLU A 31 26.31 -5.08 2.67
N LEU A 32 25.79 -4.07 3.38
CA LEU A 32 24.42 -4.08 3.90
C LEU A 32 23.39 -4.26 2.77
N HIS A 33 23.52 -3.54 1.66
CA HIS A 33 22.63 -3.72 0.50
C HIS A 33 22.67 -5.15 -0.04
N LYS A 34 23.86 -5.76 -0.16
CA LYS A 34 23.98 -7.15 -0.63
C LYS A 34 23.33 -8.16 0.32
N GLU A 35 23.40 -7.93 1.63
CA GLU A 35 22.71 -8.79 2.60
C GLU A 35 21.19 -8.58 2.55
N MET A 36 20.73 -7.34 2.39
CA MET A 36 19.30 -7.04 2.20
C MET A 36 18.75 -7.69 0.93
N ASP A 37 19.50 -7.70 -0.18
CA ASP A 37 19.09 -8.35 -1.43
C ASP A 37 18.84 -9.87 -1.24
N LYS A 38 19.60 -10.53 -0.35
CA LYS A 38 19.41 -11.95 -0.06
C LYS A 38 18.16 -12.19 0.78
N VAL A 39 17.89 -11.32 1.76
CA VAL A 39 16.65 -11.35 2.55
C VAL A 39 15.44 -11.12 1.65
N ASP A 40 15.52 -10.10 0.78
CA ASP A 40 14.49 -9.78 -0.21
C ASP A 40 14.23 -10.94 -1.17
N ALA A 41 15.29 -11.62 -1.65
CA ALA A 41 15.15 -12.78 -2.50
C ALA A 41 14.39 -13.95 -1.81
N GLU A 42 14.58 -14.16 -0.51
CA GLU A 42 13.78 -15.14 0.25
C GLU A 42 12.32 -14.67 0.43
N TYR A 43 12.11 -13.37 0.62
CA TYR A 43 10.76 -12.80 0.71
C TYR A 43 9.99 -12.94 -0.61
N VAL A 44 10.59 -12.59 -1.74
CA VAL A 44 10.02 -12.76 -3.09
C VAL A 44 9.70 -14.24 -3.39
N LYS A 45 10.52 -15.18 -2.91
CA LYS A 45 10.20 -16.61 -3.02
C LYS A 45 8.95 -16.97 -2.20
N PHE A 46 8.82 -16.44 -1.00
CA PHE A 46 7.63 -16.63 -0.18
C PHE A 46 6.38 -16.01 -0.84
N GLU A 47 6.43 -14.78 -1.35
CA GLU A 47 5.29 -14.14 -2.00
C GLU A 47 4.77 -14.98 -3.18
N LYS A 48 5.67 -15.56 -3.99
CA LYS A 48 5.29 -16.49 -5.06
C LYS A 48 4.58 -17.73 -4.54
N GLN A 49 5.03 -18.29 -3.41
CA GLN A 49 4.34 -19.41 -2.76
C GLN A 49 2.97 -18.99 -2.23
N LEU A 50 2.86 -17.81 -1.63
CA LEU A 50 1.60 -17.26 -1.12
C LEU A 50 0.59 -17.05 -2.25
N ILE A 51 0.98 -16.43 -3.37
CA ILE A 51 0.13 -16.27 -4.57
C ILE A 51 -0.35 -17.64 -5.10
N SER A 52 0.55 -18.63 -5.17
CA SER A 52 0.17 -19.98 -5.58
C SER A 52 -0.84 -20.61 -4.61
N LEU A 53 -0.73 -20.31 -3.31
CA LEU A 53 -1.64 -20.83 -2.30
C LEU A 53 -3.02 -20.15 -2.37
N TYR A 54 -3.08 -18.84 -2.63
CA TYR A 54 -4.31 -18.12 -2.97
C TYR A 54 -5.02 -18.78 -4.16
N THR A 55 -4.32 -18.97 -5.28
CA THR A 55 -4.88 -19.63 -6.48
C THR A 55 -5.37 -21.04 -6.17
N TYR A 56 -4.62 -21.82 -5.38
CA TYR A 56 -5.03 -23.16 -4.98
C TYR A 56 -6.29 -23.17 -4.12
N SER A 57 -6.43 -22.18 -3.24
CA SER A 57 -7.54 -22.07 -2.28
C SER A 57 -8.89 -21.81 -2.94
N GLU A 58 -8.93 -21.16 -4.11
CA GLU A 58 -10.16 -20.89 -4.86
C GLU A 58 -11.00 -22.16 -5.11
N LYS A 59 -10.32 -23.29 -5.28
CA LYS A 59 -10.96 -24.60 -5.49
C LYS A 59 -10.88 -25.53 -4.27
N ASN A 60 -10.03 -25.20 -3.29
CA ASN A 60 -9.70 -26.11 -2.19
C ASN A 60 -9.47 -25.36 -0.86
N PRO A 61 -10.43 -24.56 -0.36
CA PRO A 61 -10.19 -23.67 0.77
C PRO A 61 -9.80 -24.42 2.05
N GLU A 62 -10.50 -25.49 2.42
CA GLU A 62 -10.18 -26.31 3.60
C GLU A 62 -8.79 -26.97 3.51
N LYS A 63 -8.39 -27.44 2.31
CA LYS A 63 -7.04 -28.01 2.13
C LYS A 63 -5.98 -26.92 2.14
N ALA A 64 -6.30 -25.70 1.71
CA ALA A 64 -5.38 -24.57 1.78
C ALA A 64 -5.10 -24.21 3.25
N ILE A 65 -6.13 -24.19 4.11
CA ILE A 65 -5.97 -23.99 5.57
C ILE A 65 -4.97 -25.00 6.15
N LEU A 66 -5.10 -26.30 5.84
CA LEU A 66 -4.16 -27.32 6.31
C LEU A 66 -2.72 -27.12 5.81
N LYS A 67 -2.55 -26.60 4.59
CA LYS A 67 -1.24 -26.24 4.05
C LYS A 67 -0.65 -25.02 4.77
N ILE A 68 -1.48 -24.02 5.08
CA ILE A 68 -1.06 -22.86 5.88
C ILE A 68 -0.57 -23.31 7.25
N ASP A 69 -1.32 -24.18 7.94
CA ASP A 69 -0.91 -24.72 9.24
C ASP A 69 0.44 -25.45 9.16
N SER A 70 0.65 -26.22 8.09
CA SER A 70 1.92 -26.90 7.85
C SER A 70 3.07 -25.92 7.63
N LEU A 71 2.84 -24.84 6.88
CA LEU A 71 3.81 -23.78 6.62
C LEU A 71 4.17 -23.03 7.91
N LEU A 72 3.18 -22.64 8.71
CA LEU A 72 3.38 -21.98 10.01
C LEU A 72 4.28 -22.84 10.93
N ILE A 73 4.03 -24.15 11.00
CA ILE A 73 4.87 -25.07 11.79
C ILE A 73 6.31 -25.14 11.25
N ALA A 74 6.47 -25.15 9.92
CA ALA A 74 7.78 -25.19 9.29
C ALA A 74 8.58 -23.90 9.57
N PHE A 75 7.97 -22.73 9.34
CA PHE A 75 8.60 -21.42 9.59
C PHE A 75 8.90 -21.18 11.07
N LYS A 76 8.06 -21.68 11.97
CA LYS A 76 8.35 -21.63 13.42
C LYS A 76 9.69 -22.29 13.78
N ARG A 77 10.09 -23.33 13.02
CA ARG A 77 11.32 -24.10 13.23
C ARG A 77 12.48 -23.68 12.33
N GLU A 78 12.28 -22.70 11.45
CA GLU A 78 13.30 -22.22 10.51
C GLU A 78 14.47 -21.57 11.27
N LYS A 79 15.68 -21.87 10.84
CA LYS A 79 16.95 -21.41 11.43
C LYS A 79 17.93 -20.86 10.40
N ASP A 80 17.60 -20.93 9.11
CA ASP A 80 18.39 -20.29 8.06
C ASP A 80 18.53 -18.79 8.32
N ASN A 81 19.73 -18.26 8.09
CA ASN A 81 20.09 -16.88 8.45
C ASN A 81 19.22 -15.84 7.73
N TYR A 82 18.81 -16.09 6.49
CA TYR A 82 18.02 -15.14 5.70
C TYR A 82 16.53 -15.35 5.91
N LYS A 83 16.08 -16.61 5.92
CA LYS A 83 14.65 -16.91 6.12
C LYS A 83 14.16 -16.57 7.52
N SER A 84 15.02 -16.70 8.54
CA SER A 84 14.65 -16.32 9.91
C SER A 84 14.40 -14.82 10.07
N GLN A 85 14.99 -13.98 9.21
CA GLN A 85 14.76 -12.52 9.22
C GLN A 85 13.39 -12.12 8.68
N ILE A 86 12.78 -12.91 7.78
CA ILE A 86 11.44 -12.65 7.23
C ILE A 86 10.33 -13.39 7.98
N LYS A 87 10.69 -14.17 9.01
CA LYS A 87 9.78 -15.12 9.66
C LYS A 87 8.51 -14.47 10.21
N GLU A 88 8.65 -13.36 10.91
CA GLU A 88 7.53 -12.64 11.51
C GLU A 88 6.56 -12.15 10.43
N SER A 89 7.07 -11.52 9.37
CA SER A 89 6.26 -11.08 8.23
C SER A 89 5.55 -12.23 7.53
N VAL A 90 6.20 -13.39 7.42
CA VAL A 90 5.61 -14.61 6.86
C VAL A 90 4.49 -15.13 7.76
N GLU A 91 4.72 -15.23 9.07
CA GLU A 91 3.71 -15.70 10.04
C GLU A 91 2.48 -14.80 9.99
N THR A 92 2.65 -13.47 10.04
CA THR A 92 1.54 -12.51 9.95
C THR A 92 0.73 -12.68 8.66
N GLN A 93 1.38 -12.80 7.50
CA GLN A 93 0.67 -12.98 6.22
C GLN A 93 -0.07 -14.32 6.13
N LEU A 94 0.50 -15.39 6.68
CA LEU A 94 -0.14 -16.70 6.72
C LEU A 94 -1.35 -16.71 7.65
N HIS A 95 -1.25 -16.10 8.83
CA HIS A 95 -2.36 -15.92 9.75
C HIS A 95 -3.48 -15.08 9.11
N TYR A 96 -3.14 -13.96 8.47
CA TYR A 96 -4.11 -13.14 7.74
C TYR A 96 -4.84 -13.90 6.64
N PHE A 97 -4.09 -14.62 5.79
CA PHE A 97 -4.70 -15.39 4.71
C PHE A 97 -5.59 -16.52 5.24
N LYS A 98 -5.18 -17.20 6.31
CA LYS A 98 -6.03 -18.20 6.97
C LYS A 98 -7.30 -17.57 7.51
N ALA A 99 -7.22 -16.37 8.09
CA ALA A 99 -8.38 -15.64 8.55
C ALA A 99 -9.35 -15.29 7.42
N GLU A 100 -8.85 -14.88 6.26
CA GLU A 100 -9.64 -14.59 5.07
C GLU A 100 -10.42 -15.84 4.60
N LEU A 101 -9.76 -17.00 4.52
CA LEU A 101 -10.41 -18.27 4.16
C LEU A 101 -11.48 -18.67 5.18
N LEU A 102 -11.17 -18.56 6.47
CA LEU A 102 -12.13 -18.86 7.54
C LEU A 102 -13.34 -17.93 7.49
N TYR A 103 -13.14 -16.65 7.19
CA TYR A 103 -14.22 -15.69 6.98
C TYR A 103 -15.12 -16.10 5.82
N GLN A 104 -14.54 -16.44 4.67
CA GLN A 104 -15.27 -16.91 3.48
C GLN A 104 -16.07 -18.19 3.76
N LEU A 105 -15.55 -19.07 4.61
CA LEU A 105 -16.22 -20.30 5.08
C LEU A 105 -17.22 -20.06 6.21
N SER A 106 -17.50 -18.80 6.56
CA SER A 106 -18.40 -18.41 7.67
C SER A 106 -17.96 -18.89 9.06
N ARG A 107 -16.66 -19.20 9.24
CA ARG A 107 -16.03 -19.60 10.51
C ARG A 107 -15.48 -18.38 11.24
N TYR A 108 -16.36 -17.41 11.50
CA TYR A 108 -15.97 -16.06 11.94
C TYR A 108 -15.19 -16.02 13.25
N SER A 109 -15.58 -16.83 14.24
CA SER A 109 -14.86 -16.89 15.52
C SER A 109 -13.45 -17.46 15.39
N GLU A 110 -13.20 -18.30 14.39
CA GLU A 110 -11.86 -18.80 14.10
C GLU A 110 -11.05 -17.78 13.31
N SER A 111 -11.67 -17.11 12.33
CA SER A 111 -11.07 -15.98 11.60
C SER A 111 -10.58 -14.88 12.56
N ILE A 112 -11.39 -14.51 13.57
CA ILE A 112 -11.01 -13.53 14.60
C ILE A 112 -9.74 -13.97 15.34
N LYS A 113 -9.63 -15.25 15.73
CA LYS A 113 -8.44 -15.73 16.45
C LYS A 113 -7.17 -15.64 15.62
N GLU A 114 -7.28 -15.85 14.32
CA GLU A 114 -6.13 -15.72 13.40
C GLU A 114 -5.75 -14.24 13.19
N LEU A 115 -6.72 -13.32 13.19
CA LEU A 115 -6.46 -11.87 13.08
C LEU A 115 -5.93 -11.25 14.38
N GLU A 116 -6.24 -11.84 15.53
CA GLU A 116 -5.73 -11.44 16.85
C GLU A 116 -4.41 -12.15 17.20
N PHE A 117 -3.65 -12.55 16.17
CA PHE A 117 -2.32 -13.16 16.33
C PHE A 117 -1.29 -12.19 16.94
N ASP A 118 -1.37 -10.90 16.57
CA ASP A 118 -0.52 -9.82 17.09
C ASP A 118 -1.34 -8.89 18.01
N ASP A 119 -0.68 -8.32 19.01
CA ASP A 119 -1.22 -7.32 19.92
C ASP A 119 -1.50 -5.98 19.20
N PHE A 120 -0.75 -5.68 18.13
CA PHE A 120 -0.90 -4.43 17.37
C PHE A 120 -1.84 -4.56 16.17
N ILE A 121 -3.14 -4.37 16.40
CA ILE A 121 -4.16 -4.45 15.35
C ILE A 121 -4.49 -3.07 14.77
N TYR A 122 -4.20 -2.89 13.48
CA TYR A 122 -4.43 -1.66 12.69
C TYR A 122 -4.84 -2.03 11.25
N GLY A 123 -5.13 -1.04 10.39
CA GLY A 123 -5.18 -1.22 8.94
C GLY A 123 -6.11 -2.33 8.46
N ASP A 124 -5.58 -3.24 7.66
CA ASP A 124 -6.34 -4.31 6.99
C ASP A 124 -6.77 -5.42 7.95
N GLU A 125 -5.99 -5.70 9.01
CA GLU A 125 -6.36 -6.60 10.11
C GLU A 125 -7.59 -6.07 10.85
N ALA A 126 -7.59 -4.77 11.16
CA ALA A 126 -8.72 -4.12 11.81
C ALA A 126 -9.97 -4.13 10.91
N ALA A 127 -9.81 -3.97 9.60
CA ALA A 127 -10.92 -4.09 8.65
C ALA A 127 -11.50 -5.52 8.62
N GLY A 128 -10.63 -6.54 8.59
CA GLY A 128 -11.04 -7.94 8.65
C GLY A 128 -11.78 -8.31 9.95
N LEU A 129 -11.33 -7.78 11.09
CA LEU A 129 -12.03 -7.95 12.37
C LEU A 129 -13.40 -7.26 12.37
N ALA A 130 -13.48 -6.04 11.86
CA ALA A 130 -14.76 -5.34 11.74
C ALA A 130 -15.75 -6.13 10.86
N ALA A 131 -15.28 -6.69 9.74
CA ALA A 131 -16.08 -7.54 8.87
C ALA A 131 -16.62 -8.80 9.57
N ASN A 132 -15.79 -9.48 10.37
CA ASN A 132 -16.22 -10.61 11.19
C ASN A 132 -17.30 -10.21 12.21
N TYR A 133 -17.09 -9.11 12.95
CA TYR A 133 -18.02 -8.68 13.99
C TYR A 133 -19.38 -8.22 13.43
N ILE A 134 -19.43 -7.65 12.21
CA ILE A 134 -20.70 -7.40 11.52
C ILE A 134 -21.46 -8.71 11.26
N LYS A 135 -20.78 -9.76 10.78
CA LYS A 135 -21.43 -11.06 10.55
C LYS A 135 -21.93 -11.71 11.85
N LEU A 136 -21.23 -11.45 12.96
CA LEU A 136 -21.64 -11.87 14.30
C LEU A 136 -22.68 -10.93 14.95
N LYS A 137 -23.10 -9.86 14.28
CA LYS A 137 -24.04 -8.83 14.77
C LYS A 137 -23.56 -8.07 16.01
N ASP A 138 -22.25 -8.02 16.25
CA ASP A 138 -21.64 -7.21 17.31
C ASP A 138 -21.21 -5.86 16.73
N ASN A 139 -22.18 -4.96 16.59
CA ASN A 139 -21.99 -3.66 15.95
C ASN A 139 -21.05 -2.73 16.74
N GLU A 140 -20.98 -2.88 18.06
CA GLU A 140 -20.09 -2.09 18.92
C GLU A 140 -18.63 -2.48 18.69
N LYS A 141 -18.33 -3.78 18.68
CA LYS A 141 -16.99 -4.25 18.35
C LYS A 141 -16.62 -3.94 16.91
N ALA A 142 -17.53 -4.13 15.96
CA ALA A 142 -17.29 -3.75 14.58
C ALA A 142 -16.88 -2.28 14.47
N LYS A 143 -17.58 -1.37 15.18
CA LYS A 143 -17.24 0.05 15.20
C LYS A 143 -15.87 0.33 15.83
N LEU A 144 -15.54 -0.36 16.93
CA LEU A 144 -14.22 -0.25 17.57
C LEU A 144 -13.10 -0.57 16.57
N TYR A 145 -13.23 -1.66 15.82
CA TYR A 145 -12.21 -2.05 14.85
C TYR A 145 -12.20 -1.16 13.60
N ILE A 146 -13.36 -0.65 13.14
CA ILE A 146 -13.38 0.42 12.11
C ILE A 146 -12.51 1.61 12.55
N ASN A 147 -12.61 2.04 13.81
CA ASN A 147 -11.77 3.13 14.32
C ASN A 147 -10.28 2.77 14.36
N LYS A 148 -9.95 1.50 14.64
CA LYS A 148 -8.58 0.98 14.64
C LYS A 148 -7.96 0.85 13.24
N ILE A 149 -8.75 0.80 12.16
CA ILE A 149 -8.20 0.91 10.79
C ILE A 149 -7.36 2.18 10.65
N GLY A 150 -7.78 3.27 11.31
CA GLY A 150 -7.08 4.54 11.34
C GLY A 150 -7.53 5.51 10.25
N LYS A 151 -7.93 6.72 10.65
CA LYS A 151 -8.34 7.77 9.72
C LYS A 151 -7.20 8.11 8.76
N GLY A 152 -7.51 8.18 7.47
CA GLY A 152 -6.52 8.44 6.41
C GLY A 152 -5.84 7.19 5.87
N PHE A 153 -5.99 6.03 6.52
CA PHE A 153 -5.61 4.76 5.92
C PHE A 153 -6.52 4.47 4.71
N TYR A 154 -5.97 3.81 3.69
CA TYR A 154 -6.58 3.81 2.36
C TYR A 154 -8.04 3.31 2.39
N ILE A 155 -8.36 2.23 3.13
CA ILE A 155 -9.69 1.62 3.13
C ILE A 155 -10.67 2.19 4.20
N TYR A 156 -10.20 3.05 5.11
CA TYR A 156 -10.94 3.48 6.30
C TYR A 156 -12.35 4.00 5.99
N ASP A 157 -12.45 4.99 5.09
CA ASP A 157 -13.74 5.62 4.78
C ASP A 157 -14.70 4.62 4.11
N TYR A 158 -14.18 3.74 3.24
CA TYR A 158 -15.02 2.75 2.58
C TYR A 158 -15.58 1.73 3.57
N ALA A 159 -14.74 1.22 4.47
CA ALA A 159 -15.15 0.32 5.55
C ALA A 159 -16.15 1.00 6.50
N LEU A 160 -15.97 2.28 6.81
CA LEU A 160 -16.91 3.07 7.62
C LEU A 160 -18.27 3.22 6.93
N GLY A 161 -18.28 3.45 5.62
CA GLY A 161 -19.51 3.47 4.82
C GLY A 161 -20.23 2.13 4.86
N ASN A 162 -19.50 1.03 4.65
CA ASN A 162 -20.06 -0.32 4.71
C ASN A 162 -20.64 -0.65 6.08
N TYR A 163 -19.97 -0.20 7.16
CA TYR A 163 -20.44 -0.34 8.53
C TYR A 163 -21.82 0.33 8.71
N TYR A 164 -21.92 1.62 8.37
CA TYR A 164 -23.19 2.36 8.51
C TYR A 164 -24.29 1.70 7.69
N GLU A 165 -23.97 1.26 6.49
CA GLU A 165 -24.91 0.57 5.62
C GLU A 165 -25.41 -0.75 6.25
N SER A 166 -24.48 -1.54 6.78
CA SER A 166 -24.75 -2.85 7.40
C SER A 166 -25.62 -2.78 8.65
N ILE A 167 -25.59 -1.66 9.37
CA ILE A 167 -26.43 -1.43 10.55
C ILE A 167 -27.74 -0.67 10.24
N GLY A 168 -28.01 -0.38 8.97
CA GLY A 168 -29.23 0.30 8.53
C GLY A 168 -29.17 1.84 8.54
N GLU A 169 -28.01 2.43 8.84
CA GLU A 169 -27.78 3.89 8.90
C GLU A 169 -27.53 4.47 7.50
N LYS A 170 -28.50 4.32 6.60
CA LYS A 170 -28.41 4.69 5.17
C LYS A 170 -27.88 6.11 4.95
N MET A 171 -28.41 7.10 5.68
CA MET A 171 -28.01 8.50 5.48
C MET A 171 -26.54 8.76 5.84
N GLN A 172 -26.01 8.04 6.84
CA GLN A 172 -24.60 8.16 7.21
C GLN A 172 -23.71 7.48 6.17
N ALA A 173 -24.10 6.31 5.68
CA ALA A 173 -23.40 5.62 4.60
C ALA A 173 -23.32 6.51 3.34
N GLN A 174 -24.43 7.14 2.93
CA GLN A 174 -24.45 8.06 1.80
C GLN A 174 -23.48 9.24 1.96
N LYS A 175 -23.44 9.87 3.15
CA LYS A 175 -22.50 10.96 3.43
C LYS A 175 -21.05 10.53 3.27
N VAL A 176 -20.70 9.33 3.73
CA VAL A 176 -19.35 8.80 3.63
C VAL A 176 -19.00 8.50 2.17
N TYR A 177 -19.87 7.82 1.42
CA TYR A 177 -19.61 7.52 0.00
C TYR A 177 -19.56 8.77 -0.89
N ASP A 178 -20.40 9.76 -0.64
CA ASP A 178 -20.36 11.05 -1.32
C ASP A 178 -19.04 11.80 -1.03
N SER A 179 -18.53 11.74 0.20
CA SER A 179 -17.21 12.27 0.56
C SER A 179 -16.09 11.59 -0.22
N ILE A 180 -16.11 10.26 -0.32
CA ILE A 180 -15.14 9.49 -1.13
C ILE A 180 -15.22 9.94 -2.59
N LYS A 181 -16.42 9.99 -3.19
CA LYS A 181 -16.63 10.39 -4.59
C LYS A 181 -16.06 11.78 -4.90
N LYS A 182 -16.20 12.73 -3.96
CA LYS A 182 -15.68 14.11 -4.08
C LYS A 182 -14.17 14.20 -3.88
N ASN A 183 -13.55 13.26 -3.18
CA ASN A 183 -12.11 13.25 -2.94
C ASN A 183 -11.36 12.65 -4.14
N LYS A 184 -10.89 13.52 -5.02
CA LYS A 184 -10.12 13.14 -6.22
C LYS A 184 -8.81 12.40 -5.93
N ARG A 185 -8.20 12.60 -4.75
CA ARG A 185 -6.90 12.00 -4.39
C ARG A 185 -7.00 10.48 -4.20
N VAL A 186 -8.17 9.97 -3.84
CA VAL A 186 -8.37 8.54 -3.58
C VAL A 186 -8.90 7.79 -4.79
N LYS A 187 -9.08 8.47 -5.93
CA LYS A 187 -9.68 7.90 -7.14
C LYS A 187 -8.92 6.69 -7.70
N HIS A 188 -7.61 6.66 -7.51
CA HIS A 188 -6.73 5.60 -7.96
C HIS A 188 -6.85 4.30 -7.14
N TYR A 189 -7.49 4.31 -5.96
CA TYR A 189 -7.68 3.09 -5.18
C TYR A 189 -8.85 2.26 -5.71
N ALA A 190 -8.69 0.93 -5.69
CA ALA A 190 -9.69 -0.03 -6.18
C ALA A 190 -11.07 0.15 -5.52
N TYR A 191 -11.09 0.52 -4.24
CA TYR A 191 -12.35 0.73 -3.50
C TYR A 191 -13.12 1.97 -3.96
N TYR A 192 -12.49 2.95 -4.63
CA TYR A 192 -13.18 4.17 -5.05
C TYR A 192 -14.37 3.85 -5.93
N LYS A 193 -14.17 2.99 -6.93
CA LYS A 193 -15.24 2.54 -7.83
C LYS A 193 -16.34 1.81 -7.06
N LEU A 194 -15.97 0.99 -6.07
CA LEU A 194 -16.92 0.30 -5.21
C LEU A 194 -17.78 1.30 -4.41
N ALA A 195 -17.16 2.32 -3.82
CA ALA A 195 -17.85 3.37 -3.08
C ALA A 195 -18.82 4.18 -3.95
N VAL A 196 -18.40 4.54 -5.18
CA VAL A 196 -19.28 5.23 -6.15
C VAL A 196 -20.49 4.37 -6.49
N ASN A 197 -20.27 3.08 -6.77
CA ASN A 197 -21.37 2.14 -7.05
C ASN A 197 -22.31 1.98 -5.84
N ARG A 198 -21.78 1.98 -4.61
CA ARG A 198 -22.62 1.95 -3.40
C ARG A 198 -23.47 3.21 -3.27
N LEU A 199 -22.91 4.39 -3.52
CA LEU A 199 -23.68 5.63 -3.49
C LEU A 199 -24.86 5.59 -4.48
N GLU A 200 -24.59 5.16 -5.71
CA GLU A 200 -25.62 5.00 -6.76
C GLU A 200 -26.70 3.98 -6.37
N GLU A 201 -26.33 2.87 -5.72
CA GLU A 201 -27.30 1.90 -5.18
C GLU A 201 -28.18 2.53 -4.10
N LEU A 202 -27.59 3.28 -3.17
CA LEU A 202 -28.33 3.92 -2.08
C LEU A 202 -29.27 5.03 -2.55
N GLU A 203 -29.01 5.65 -3.71
CA GLU A 203 -29.87 6.67 -4.32
C GLU A 203 -31.12 6.10 -5.01
N LYS A 204 -31.20 4.77 -5.21
CA LYS A 204 -32.39 4.13 -5.78
C LYS A 204 -33.60 4.23 -4.84
N SER A 205 -34.80 4.15 -5.44
CA SER A 205 -36.07 4.17 -4.70
C SER A 205 -36.21 2.99 -3.72
N ASN A 206 -35.67 1.82 -4.08
CA ASN A 206 -35.62 0.64 -3.23
C ASN A 206 -34.18 0.09 -3.18
N PRO A 207 -33.29 0.69 -2.36
CA PRO A 207 -31.89 0.32 -2.32
C PRO A 207 -31.68 -1.03 -1.63
N LYS A 208 -30.79 -1.86 -2.16
CA LYS A 208 -30.30 -3.06 -1.47
C LYS A 208 -29.14 -2.68 -0.57
N LEU A 209 -29.38 -2.70 0.75
CA LEU A 209 -28.33 -2.45 1.74
C LEU A 209 -27.34 -3.62 1.80
N LEU A 210 -26.07 -3.29 2.03
CA LEU A 210 -25.03 -4.22 2.43
C LEU A 210 -25.35 -4.80 3.82
N ASN A 211 -24.79 -5.96 4.09
CA ASN A 211 -24.81 -6.62 5.38
C ASN A 211 -23.41 -7.11 5.78
N GLU A 212 -22.39 -6.45 5.25
CA GLU A 212 -20.98 -6.79 5.43
C GLU A 212 -20.09 -5.58 5.22
N ILE A 213 -18.91 -5.65 5.83
CA ILE A 213 -17.78 -4.74 5.57
C ILE A 213 -16.83 -5.47 4.62
N TYR A 214 -16.22 -4.71 3.71
CA TYR A 214 -15.17 -5.21 2.85
C TYR A 214 -14.00 -5.76 3.67
N PHE A 215 -13.69 -7.05 3.49
CA PHE A 215 -12.51 -7.70 4.05
C PHE A 215 -11.38 -7.58 3.01
N PRO A 216 -10.31 -6.78 3.24
CA PRO A 216 -9.24 -6.61 2.27
C PRO A 216 -8.50 -7.93 1.99
N PRO A 217 -8.22 -8.28 0.74
CA PRO A 217 -7.48 -9.51 0.44
C PRO A 217 -6.01 -9.34 0.80
N GLY A 218 -5.41 -10.34 1.42
CA GLY A 218 -3.97 -10.36 1.72
C GLY A 218 -3.11 -10.89 0.57
N ASN A 219 -3.68 -11.02 -0.63
CA ASN A 219 -3.01 -11.58 -1.80
C ASN A 219 -2.00 -10.58 -2.38
N PRO A 220 -0.70 -10.90 -2.45
CA PRO A 220 0.31 -9.97 -2.99
C PRO A 220 0.08 -9.55 -4.44
N SER A 221 -0.71 -10.33 -5.20
CA SER A 221 -1.09 -10.00 -6.58
C SER A 221 -2.34 -9.13 -6.71
N PHE A 222 -3.00 -8.78 -5.60
CA PHE A 222 -4.17 -7.92 -5.62
C PHE A 222 -3.78 -6.45 -5.77
N GLU A 223 -4.25 -5.81 -6.84
CA GLU A 223 -4.02 -4.39 -7.07
C GLU A 223 -4.94 -3.54 -6.19
N ILE A 224 -4.40 -2.99 -5.11
CA ILE A 224 -5.12 -2.06 -4.20
C ILE A 224 -5.35 -0.70 -4.88
N ALA A 225 -4.52 -0.35 -5.85
CA ALA A 225 -4.61 0.86 -6.63
C ALA A 225 -4.15 0.65 -8.07
N ASP A 226 -4.73 1.42 -8.98
CA ASP A 226 -4.26 1.52 -10.36
C ASP A 226 -2.80 1.99 -10.34
N SER A 227 -1.87 1.10 -10.68
CA SER A 227 -0.46 1.45 -10.75
C SER A 227 -0.18 2.24 -12.02
N ASP A 228 0.48 3.38 -11.86
CA ASP A 228 0.93 4.24 -12.97
C ASP A 228 2.46 4.35 -13.00
N ASN A 229 3.14 3.42 -12.33
CA ASN A 229 4.58 3.46 -12.12
C ASN A 229 5.35 3.48 -13.44
N GLU A 230 4.93 2.72 -14.46
CA GLU A 230 5.59 2.72 -15.76
C GLU A 230 5.61 4.09 -16.43
N ASN A 231 4.49 4.82 -16.41
CA ASN A 231 4.41 6.15 -16.99
C ASN A 231 5.20 7.15 -16.16
N ARG A 232 5.15 7.04 -14.83
CA ARG A 232 5.92 7.90 -13.91
C ARG A 232 7.43 7.72 -14.10
N THR A 233 7.91 6.49 -14.25
CA THR A 233 9.32 6.20 -14.56
C THR A 233 9.71 6.81 -15.90
N LYS A 234 8.93 6.58 -16.96
CA LYS A 234 9.18 7.19 -18.28
C LYS A 234 9.24 8.72 -18.20
N ILE A 235 8.36 9.34 -17.41
CA ILE A 235 8.34 10.79 -17.19
C ILE A 235 9.62 11.27 -16.50
N PHE A 236 10.05 10.60 -15.43
CA PHE A 236 11.28 10.96 -14.74
C PHE A 236 12.49 10.80 -15.67
N ASP A 237 12.59 9.69 -16.40
CA ASP A 237 13.64 9.47 -17.40
C ASP A 237 13.65 10.56 -18.50
N LEU A 238 12.48 11.02 -18.94
CA LEU A 238 12.36 12.10 -19.91
C LEU A 238 12.84 13.44 -19.34
N MET A 239 12.43 13.77 -18.12
CA MET A 239 12.85 15.01 -17.48
C MET A 239 14.35 15.06 -17.20
N ASP A 240 14.95 13.91 -16.89
CA ASP A 240 16.38 13.77 -16.66
C ASP A 240 17.23 14.02 -17.91
N LYS A 241 16.66 13.73 -19.08
CA LYS A 241 17.30 13.93 -20.38
C LYS A 241 17.22 15.38 -20.88
N LEU A 242 16.37 16.22 -20.29
CA LEU A 242 16.25 17.62 -20.71
C LEU A 242 17.44 18.46 -20.24
N PRO A 243 18.14 19.19 -21.13
CA PRO A 243 19.34 19.93 -20.77
C PRO A 243 19.06 21.06 -19.77
N GLU A 244 17.88 21.68 -19.83
CA GLU A 244 17.43 22.70 -18.88
C GLU A 244 17.23 22.18 -17.45
N ASN A 245 17.03 20.86 -17.28
CA ASN A 245 16.86 20.20 -15.99
C ASN A 245 18.19 19.66 -15.43
N LYS A 246 19.33 19.93 -16.08
CA LYS A 246 20.64 19.54 -15.56
C LYS A 246 20.85 20.13 -14.16
N ASN A 247 21.47 19.36 -13.26
CA ASN A 247 21.63 19.70 -11.85
C ASN A 247 20.29 20.01 -11.17
N ARG A 248 19.26 19.21 -11.46
CA ARG A 248 17.99 19.29 -10.71
C ARG A 248 18.23 18.90 -9.25
N THR A 249 17.54 19.60 -8.37
CA THR A 249 17.48 19.30 -6.94
C THR A 249 16.15 18.65 -6.55
N GLU A 250 15.09 18.92 -7.33
CA GLU A 250 13.75 18.39 -7.08
C GLU A 250 13.05 18.08 -8.40
N ILE A 251 12.38 16.95 -8.44
CA ILE A 251 11.38 16.63 -9.46
C ILE A 251 10.12 16.12 -8.78
N ARG A 252 8.96 16.63 -9.20
CA ARG A 252 7.67 16.27 -8.61
C ARG A 252 6.58 16.25 -9.66
N ILE A 253 5.73 15.22 -9.58
CA ILE A 253 4.40 15.22 -10.21
C ILE A 253 3.46 16.06 -9.34
N VAL A 254 3.04 17.21 -9.86
CA VAL A 254 2.12 18.13 -9.19
C VAL A 254 0.67 17.67 -9.36
N GLU A 255 0.32 17.21 -10.57
CA GLU A 255 -0.96 16.58 -10.89
C GLU A 255 -0.74 15.40 -11.83
N SER A 256 -1.56 14.35 -11.66
CA SER A 256 -1.56 13.18 -12.56
C SER A 256 -2.96 12.93 -13.14
N PRO A 257 -3.04 12.28 -14.32
CA PRO A 257 -4.30 11.82 -14.92
C PRO A 257 -5.22 11.05 -13.96
N GLN A 258 -4.64 10.29 -13.03
CA GLN A 258 -5.38 9.46 -12.07
C GLN A 258 -6.21 10.30 -11.09
N GLU A 259 -5.81 11.55 -10.85
CA GLU A 259 -6.48 12.44 -9.90
C GLU A 259 -7.45 13.42 -10.58
N ASN A 260 -7.13 13.86 -11.79
CA ASN A 260 -7.78 15.03 -12.38
C ASN A 260 -8.57 14.76 -13.66
N ASP A 261 -8.61 13.52 -14.15
CA ASP A 261 -9.25 13.11 -15.41
C ASP A 261 -8.70 13.81 -16.66
N LYS A 262 -7.50 14.39 -16.56
CA LYS A 262 -6.80 15.01 -17.69
C LYS A 262 -5.92 13.98 -18.36
N ASN A 263 -5.59 14.21 -19.63
CA ASN A 263 -4.70 13.34 -20.40
C ASN A 263 -3.20 13.71 -20.25
N TYR A 264 -2.84 14.50 -19.24
CA TYR A 264 -1.47 14.97 -19.03
C TYR A 264 -1.07 14.95 -17.56
N TYR A 265 0.23 14.86 -17.33
CA TYR A 265 0.88 15.08 -16.05
C TYR A 265 1.39 16.51 -15.97
N TRP A 266 1.19 17.17 -14.84
CA TRP A 266 1.89 18.42 -14.55
C TRP A 266 3.12 18.09 -13.72
N ILE A 267 4.30 18.31 -14.30
CA ILE A 267 5.59 18.08 -13.67
C ILE A 267 6.24 19.41 -13.30
N ARG A 268 6.83 19.47 -12.11
CA ARG A 268 7.68 20.58 -11.67
C ARG A 268 9.09 20.08 -11.42
N VAL A 269 10.07 20.82 -11.95
CA VAL A 269 11.50 20.57 -11.73
C VAL A 269 12.13 21.82 -11.15
N LYS A 270 12.94 21.66 -10.09
CA LYS A 270 13.81 22.73 -9.57
C LYS A 270 15.27 22.37 -9.80
N THR A 271 16.09 23.38 -10.01
CA THR A 271 17.55 23.25 -10.18
C THR A 271 18.30 23.89 -9.03
N GLU A 272 19.59 23.58 -8.90
CA GLU A 272 20.50 24.23 -7.94
C GLU A 272 20.53 25.76 -8.09
N SER A 273 20.24 26.28 -9.27
CA SER A 273 20.14 27.72 -9.54
C SER A 273 18.79 28.35 -9.14
N ASP A 274 17.99 27.63 -8.36
CA ASP A 274 16.60 27.98 -7.97
C ASP A 274 15.63 28.23 -9.14
N LYS A 275 16.02 27.87 -10.37
CA LYS A 275 15.11 27.90 -11.51
C LYS A 275 14.08 26.79 -11.36
N THR A 276 12.81 27.17 -11.51
CA THR A 276 11.68 26.24 -11.52
C THR A 276 11.11 26.15 -12.93
N PHE A 277 11.00 24.93 -13.44
CA PHE A 277 10.37 24.62 -14.71
C PHE A 277 9.06 23.86 -14.45
N ASN A 278 8.02 24.18 -15.22
CA ASN A 278 6.75 23.49 -15.18
C ASN A 278 6.46 22.91 -16.56
N TYR A 279 6.12 21.63 -16.61
CA TYR A 279 5.87 20.90 -17.84
C TYR A 279 4.52 20.23 -17.80
N TYR A 280 3.82 20.22 -18.93
CA TYR A 280 2.76 19.25 -19.19
C TYR A 280 3.32 18.13 -20.06
N ILE A 281 3.14 16.90 -19.62
CA ILE A 281 3.54 15.71 -20.36
C ILE A 281 2.28 14.91 -20.68
N TYR A 282 1.95 14.78 -21.96
CA TYR A 282 0.75 14.05 -22.38
C TYR A 282 0.95 12.55 -22.24
N ARG A 283 0.02 11.86 -21.59
CA ARG A 283 0.14 10.44 -21.20
C ARG A 283 0.35 9.50 -22.39
N GLU A 284 -0.34 9.75 -23.50
CA GLU A 284 -0.36 8.83 -24.65
C GLU A 284 0.88 8.99 -25.55
N THR A 285 1.33 10.24 -25.76
CA THR A 285 2.40 10.56 -26.70
C THR A 285 3.74 10.84 -26.01
N PHE A 286 3.72 11.10 -24.70
CA PHE A 286 4.83 11.67 -23.94
C PHE A 286 5.34 13.01 -24.52
N GLU A 287 4.49 13.72 -25.28
CA GLU A 287 4.79 15.06 -25.74
C GLU A 287 4.97 16.00 -24.54
N ILE A 288 6.04 16.78 -24.54
CA ILE A 288 6.38 17.72 -23.48
C ILE A 288 6.04 19.14 -23.95
N LYS A 289 5.23 19.84 -23.16
CA LYS A 289 4.97 21.28 -23.31
C LYS A 289 5.43 22.03 -22.07
N PHE A 290 5.97 23.23 -22.28
CA PHE A 290 6.35 24.13 -21.20
C PHE A 290 5.14 24.96 -20.75
N LEU A 291 4.91 25.00 -19.44
CA LEU A 291 3.89 25.83 -18.81
C LEU A 291 4.53 27.07 -18.18
N ASP A 292 4.24 28.25 -18.72
CA ASP A 292 4.49 29.51 -18.06
C ASP A 292 3.38 29.74 -17.01
N THR A 293 3.68 29.49 -15.74
CA THR A 293 2.72 29.64 -14.65
C THR A 293 2.40 31.09 -14.31
N ILE A 294 3.20 32.06 -14.76
CA ILE A 294 2.96 33.49 -14.50
C ILE A 294 1.97 34.03 -15.53
N LYS A 295 2.20 33.71 -16.81
CA LYS A 295 1.31 34.14 -17.92
C LYS A 295 0.15 33.19 -18.17
N ASN A 296 0.15 32.04 -17.49
CA ASN A 296 -0.78 30.93 -17.71
C ASN A 296 -0.85 30.51 -19.19
N ASN A 297 0.33 30.37 -19.82
CA ASN A 297 0.44 30.01 -21.23
C ASN A 297 1.17 28.68 -21.40
N LEU A 298 0.70 27.87 -22.34
CA LEU A 298 1.29 26.58 -22.69
C LEU A 298 1.92 26.67 -24.07
N MET A 299 3.19 26.29 -24.18
CA MET A 299 3.95 26.36 -25.42
C MET A 299 4.74 25.07 -25.62
N THR A 300 5.12 24.77 -26.86
CA THR A 300 6.05 23.67 -27.12
C THR A 300 7.41 23.98 -26.49
N LEU A 301 8.20 22.94 -26.18
CA LEU A 301 9.56 23.15 -25.68
C LEU A 301 10.43 23.96 -26.66
N GLU A 302 10.22 23.81 -27.96
CA GLU A 302 10.98 24.54 -28.98
C GLU A 302 10.64 26.04 -28.98
N GLU A 303 9.35 26.38 -28.96
CA GLU A 303 8.91 27.79 -28.85
C GLU A 303 9.45 28.44 -27.58
N TRP A 304 9.38 27.73 -26.46
CA TRP A 304 9.94 28.24 -25.20
C TRP A 304 11.45 28.50 -25.29
N ARG A 305 12.22 27.55 -25.83
CA ARG A 305 13.68 27.67 -25.98
C ARG A 305 14.08 28.82 -26.90
N LYS A 306 13.27 29.14 -27.92
CA LYS A 306 13.50 30.28 -28.83
C LYS A 306 13.19 31.63 -28.20
N ASN A 307 12.30 31.67 -27.21
CA ASN A 307 11.86 32.88 -26.52
C ASN A 307 12.63 33.19 -25.23
N LYS A 308 13.69 32.42 -24.94
CA LYS A 308 14.54 32.57 -23.75
C LYS A 308 15.67 33.57 -23.98
#